data_AF-A0A1Z5J9P4-F1
#
_entry.id   AF-A0A1Z5J9P4-F1
#
_cell.length_a   1.000
_cell.length_b   1.000
_cell.length_c   1.000
_cell.angle_alpha   90.00
_cell.angle_beta   90.00
_cell.angle_gamma   90.00
#
_symmetry.space_group_name_H-M   'P 1'
#
loop_
_entity.id
_entity.type
_entity.pdbx_description
1 polymer ?
#
loop_
_entity_poly.entity_id
_entity_poly.type
_entity_poly.pdbx_seq_one_letter_code
_entity_poly.pdbx_strand_id
1 'polypeptide(L)'
;MKLPTYFFVAVSLFIPAQGFTQQTVLQRYYSKCNFEKGTFGIRNHVYLCAEEWTGDVVAGGAIQGCSIQLVDGSMTEWIVTIDGVEADLGRFSQAIYKKITTDAKQQRFQGFRPGTIPPHLEPTYRAFTMDECARETVLEALQQNNIRPFESSRGEMNIECISFPPPAPKRSKKSKKKASTDAQADEEEEVAAEWLTKKSMKEAVDAGWQPGQSFSFVATGVKGQKLKDQDAATAMPLGANY
;
A
#
# COMPACT_ATOMS: atom_id res chain seq x y z
N MET A 1 -1.45 12.43 -78.10
CA MET A 1 -0.23 12.89 -77.39
C MET A 1 -0.53 12.86 -75.91
N LYS A 2 0.05 11.93 -75.15
CA LYS A 2 -0.15 11.75 -73.70
C LYS A 2 1.13 12.18 -73.01
N LEU A 3 1.06 13.16 -72.12
CA LEU A 3 2.18 13.60 -71.28
C LEU A 3 2.25 12.73 -70.01
N PRO A 4 3.44 12.32 -69.55
CA PRO A 4 3.58 11.56 -68.32
C PRO A 4 3.53 12.46 -67.08
N THR A 5 2.70 12.07 -66.11
CA THR A 5 2.60 12.64 -64.77
C THR A 5 3.70 12.04 -63.89
N TYR A 6 4.62 12.86 -63.39
CA TYR A 6 5.65 12.44 -62.45
C TYR A 6 5.13 12.62 -61.01
N PHE A 7 5.11 11.53 -60.25
CA PHE A 7 4.90 11.55 -58.80
C PHE A 7 6.25 11.70 -58.09
N PHE A 8 6.42 12.78 -57.35
CA PHE A 8 7.54 12.95 -56.41
C PHE A 8 7.21 12.19 -55.11
N VAL A 9 7.98 11.13 -54.83
CA VAL A 9 7.97 10.44 -53.54
C VAL A 9 9.05 11.10 -52.67
N ALA A 10 8.63 11.86 -51.66
CA ALA A 10 9.53 12.38 -50.64
C ALA A 10 9.93 11.25 -49.70
N VAL A 11 11.17 10.77 -49.83
CA VAL A 11 11.78 9.80 -48.92
C VAL A 11 12.32 10.57 -47.71
N SER A 12 11.59 10.53 -46.60
CA SER A 12 12.05 11.03 -45.32
C SER A 12 13.09 10.06 -44.73
N LEU A 13 14.36 10.46 -44.73
CA LEU A 13 15.43 9.76 -44.05
C LEU A 13 15.24 9.88 -42.53
N PHE A 14 14.88 8.77 -41.88
CA PHE A 14 14.84 8.65 -40.43
C PHE A 14 16.25 8.36 -39.92
N ILE A 15 16.82 9.30 -39.16
CA ILE A 15 18.13 9.17 -38.51
C ILE A 15 17.93 8.47 -37.16
N PRO A 16 18.52 7.28 -36.90
CA PRO A 16 18.49 6.70 -35.58
C PRO A 16 19.57 7.33 -34.68
N ALA A 17 19.15 8.11 -33.70
CA ALA A 17 19.99 8.49 -32.57
C ALA A 17 20.02 7.33 -31.56
N GLN A 18 21.01 6.44 -31.69
CA GLN A 18 21.36 5.47 -30.66
C GLN A 18 22.49 6.03 -29.80
N GLY A 19 22.25 6.21 -28.50
CA GLY A 19 23.29 6.62 -27.57
C GLY A 19 22.76 7.19 -26.26
N PHE A 20 22.01 6.41 -25.49
CA PHE A 20 21.83 6.69 -24.07
C PHE A 20 21.81 5.38 -23.27
N THR A 21 23.01 4.87 -22.97
CA THR A 21 23.24 3.86 -21.95
C THR A 21 23.62 4.57 -20.66
N GLN A 22 22.75 4.48 -19.65
CA GLN A 22 23.20 4.40 -18.25
C GLN A 22 22.36 3.37 -17.53
N GLN A 23 22.88 2.13 -17.53
CA GLN A 23 22.66 1.19 -16.44
C GLN A 23 23.21 1.81 -15.17
N THR A 24 22.38 1.94 -14.14
CA THR A 24 22.85 1.94 -12.75
C THR A 24 22.45 0.62 -12.13
N VAL A 25 23.43 -0.28 -12.11
CA VAL A 25 23.44 -1.51 -11.32
C VAL A 25 23.46 -1.10 -9.85
N LEU A 26 22.36 -1.28 -9.13
CA LEU A 26 22.38 -1.27 -7.67
C LEU A 26 22.99 -2.59 -7.19
N GLN A 27 24.31 -2.61 -7.13
CA GLN A 27 25.10 -3.67 -6.53
C GLN A 27 24.91 -3.60 -5.01
N ARG A 28 24.08 -4.50 -4.45
CA ARG A 28 23.97 -4.68 -2.99
C ARG A 28 25.29 -5.25 -2.46
N TYR A 29 26.10 -4.39 -1.85
CA TYR A 29 27.20 -4.81 -1.00
C TYR A 29 26.65 -5.32 0.33
N TYR A 30 26.71 -6.63 0.55
CA TYR A 30 26.63 -7.19 1.90
C TYR A 30 27.96 -7.00 2.59
N SER A 31 28.03 -6.02 3.49
CA SER A 31 29.14 -5.87 4.43
C SER A 31 28.98 -6.90 5.56
N LYS A 32 29.97 -7.79 5.71
CA LYS A 32 30.11 -8.68 6.87
C LYS A 32 30.57 -7.83 8.06
N CYS A 33 29.69 -7.59 9.02
CA CYS A 33 30.10 -7.08 10.34
C CYS A 33 30.35 -8.27 11.28
N ASN A 34 31.62 -8.50 11.57
CA ASN A 34 32.07 -9.34 12.67
C ASN A 34 31.67 -8.68 14.00
N PHE A 35 30.97 -9.43 14.85
CA PHE A 35 30.55 -9.02 16.18
C PHE A 35 31.68 -9.33 17.18
N GLU A 36 32.52 -8.34 17.48
CA GLU A 36 33.45 -8.41 18.60
C GLU A 36 32.76 -8.00 19.90
N LYS A 37 32.92 -8.84 20.93
CA LYS A 37 32.41 -8.63 22.28
C LYS A 37 33.28 -7.59 22.99
N GLY A 38 32.69 -6.45 23.37
CA GLY A 38 33.34 -5.41 24.16
C GLY A 38 32.37 -4.82 25.19
N THR A 39 32.75 -4.90 26.45
CA THR A 39 32.00 -4.58 27.66
C THR A 39 32.02 -3.10 28.07
N PHE A 40 30.92 -2.68 28.71
CA PHE A 40 30.74 -1.56 29.65
C PHE A 40 30.75 -0.09 29.14
N GLY A 41 29.62 0.60 29.34
CA GLY A 41 29.54 2.07 29.25
C GLY A 41 28.10 2.59 29.27
N ILE A 42 27.57 2.87 30.46
CA ILE A 42 26.21 3.36 30.75
C ILE A 42 25.91 4.68 30.01
N ARG A 43 24.95 4.66 29.09
CA ARG A 43 24.15 5.84 28.68
C ARG A 43 22.72 5.42 28.36
N ASN A 44 21.78 6.12 28.95
CA ASN A 44 20.33 5.89 28.93
C ASN A 44 19.78 5.63 27.52
N HIS A 45 19.61 4.36 27.17
CA HIS A 45 18.70 3.95 26.12
C HIS A 45 17.28 4.07 26.65
N VAL A 46 16.58 5.12 26.24
CA VAL A 46 15.11 5.11 26.26
C VAL A 46 14.68 4.05 25.25
N TYR A 47 14.48 2.82 25.73
CA TYR A 47 13.69 1.84 25.01
C TYR A 47 12.28 2.40 24.93
N LEU A 48 11.92 2.98 23.78
CA LEU A 48 10.53 3.04 23.39
C LEU A 48 10.11 1.58 23.22
N CYS A 49 9.46 1.07 24.27
CA CYS A 49 8.75 -0.19 24.27
C CYS A 49 7.78 -0.14 23.08
N ALA A 50 8.13 -0.87 22.01
CA ALA A 50 7.16 -1.27 21.03
C ALA A 50 6.17 -2.15 21.81
N GLU A 51 4.96 -1.64 22.03
CA GLU A 51 3.85 -2.52 22.38
C GLU A 51 3.77 -3.57 21.26
N GLU A 52 4.12 -4.78 21.64
CA GLU A 52 4.22 -5.97 20.84
C GLU A 52 2.82 -6.28 20.31
N TRP A 53 2.67 -6.28 18.99
CA TRP A 53 1.44 -6.69 18.30
C TRP A 53 1.09 -8.11 18.76
N THR A 54 -0.04 -8.29 19.47
CA THR A 54 -0.47 -9.61 19.97
C THR A 54 -1.30 -10.44 19.00
N GLY A 55 -1.68 -9.88 17.84
CA GLY A 55 -2.03 -10.67 16.65
C GLY A 55 -2.99 -11.81 16.89
N ASP A 56 -4.14 -11.53 17.53
CA ASP A 56 -5.24 -12.49 17.59
C ASP A 56 -5.84 -12.65 16.18
N VAL A 57 -5.12 -13.44 15.39
CA VAL A 57 -5.57 -14.05 14.16
C VAL A 57 -6.52 -15.17 14.58
N VAL A 58 -7.79 -15.11 14.17
CA VAL A 58 -8.76 -16.18 14.43
C VAL A 58 -8.15 -17.51 14.00
N ALA A 59 -8.32 -18.56 14.82
CA ALA A 59 -7.81 -19.90 14.53
C ALA A 59 -8.25 -20.34 13.13
N GLY A 60 -7.35 -20.20 12.14
CA GLY A 60 -7.65 -20.38 10.71
C GLY A 60 -7.02 -19.37 9.76
N GLY A 61 -6.60 -18.18 10.22
CA GLY A 61 -5.72 -17.29 9.44
C GLY A 61 -6.29 -16.67 8.17
N ALA A 62 -7.60 -16.70 7.95
CA ALA A 62 -8.22 -16.11 6.76
C ALA A 62 -8.65 -14.65 7.01
N ILE A 63 -8.35 -13.75 6.07
CA ILE A 63 -8.88 -12.38 6.00
C ILE A 63 -10.40 -12.48 5.94
N GLN A 64 -11.10 -11.96 6.95
CA GLN A 64 -12.56 -11.94 6.93
C GLN A 64 -13.04 -10.89 5.92
N GLY A 65 -14.27 -11.02 5.41
CA GLY A 65 -14.81 -10.02 4.46
C GLY A 65 -14.12 -9.94 3.10
N CYS A 66 -13.29 -10.93 2.74
CA CYS A 66 -12.72 -11.07 1.41
C CYS A 66 -13.63 -11.94 0.52
N SER A 67 -13.93 -11.47 -0.69
CA SER A 67 -14.56 -12.29 -1.73
C SER A 67 -13.70 -12.31 -2.99
N ILE A 68 -13.38 -13.51 -3.47
CA ILE A 68 -12.56 -13.74 -4.65
C ILE A 68 -13.42 -14.41 -5.71
N GLN A 69 -13.49 -13.80 -6.90
CA GLN A 69 -14.26 -14.30 -8.03
C GLN A 69 -13.36 -14.42 -9.26
N LEU A 70 -13.48 -15.52 -10.00
CA LEU A 70 -12.80 -15.69 -11.28
C LEU A 70 -13.56 -14.89 -12.34
N VAL A 71 -12.85 -14.15 -13.20
CA VAL A 71 -13.47 -13.40 -14.30
C VAL A 71 -14.01 -14.38 -15.35
N ASP A 72 -15.26 -14.17 -15.78
CA ASP A 72 -15.89 -14.99 -16.81
C ASP A 72 -15.07 -15.04 -18.10
N GLY A 73 -14.75 -16.25 -18.56
CA GLY A 73 -13.93 -16.46 -19.76
C GLY A 73 -12.42 -16.35 -19.55
N SER A 74 -11.96 -15.97 -18.35
CA SER A 74 -10.55 -16.01 -17.96
C SER A 74 -10.25 -17.26 -17.14
N MET A 75 -9.05 -17.83 -17.32
CA MET A 75 -8.56 -18.93 -16.49
C MET A 75 -7.64 -18.48 -15.36
N THR A 76 -7.17 -17.24 -15.42
CA THR A 76 -6.09 -16.73 -14.56
C THR A 76 -6.40 -15.39 -13.94
N GLU A 77 -7.46 -14.70 -14.33
CA GLU A 77 -7.81 -13.37 -13.84
C GLU A 77 -8.90 -13.43 -12.79
N TRP A 78 -8.66 -12.72 -11.70
CA TRP A 78 -9.50 -12.70 -10.51
C TRP A 78 -9.93 -11.26 -10.19
N ILE A 79 -11.14 -11.15 -9.65
CA ILE A 79 -11.66 -9.95 -9.01
C ILE A 79 -11.66 -10.24 -7.52
N VAL A 80 -10.99 -9.38 -6.75
CA VAL A 80 -10.88 -9.51 -5.29
C VAL A 80 -11.56 -8.31 -4.67
N THR A 81 -12.59 -8.55 -3.86
CA THR A 81 -13.26 -7.50 -3.07
C THR A 81 -12.89 -7.69 -1.62
N ILE A 82 -12.33 -6.65 -1.01
CA ILE A 82 -11.92 -6.64 0.40
C ILE A 82 -12.81 -5.67 1.16
N ASP A 83 -13.44 -6.15 2.23
CA ASP A 83 -14.17 -5.30 3.17
C ASP A 83 -13.21 -4.54 4.12
N GLY A 84 -13.58 -3.32 4.46
CA GLY A 84 -12.64 -2.29 4.90
C GLY A 84 -12.17 -2.41 6.32
N VAL A 85 -12.96 -3.08 7.18
CA VAL A 85 -12.53 -3.43 8.54
C VAL A 85 -11.28 -4.31 8.50
N GLU A 86 -11.18 -5.15 7.48
CA GLU A 86 -10.15 -6.19 7.36
C GLU A 86 -8.98 -5.78 6.44
N ALA A 87 -9.16 -4.73 5.64
CA ALA A 87 -8.14 -4.26 4.70
C ALA A 87 -6.85 -3.71 5.35
N ASP A 88 -6.98 -3.08 6.52
CA ASP A 88 -5.88 -2.49 7.28
C ASP A 88 -5.86 -3.00 8.73
N LEU A 89 -6.03 -4.31 8.91
CA LEU A 89 -5.95 -4.95 10.22
C LEU A 89 -4.62 -4.61 10.90
N GLY A 90 -4.72 -4.13 12.14
CA GLY A 90 -3.54 -3.78 12.94
C GLY A 90 -2.80 -2.51 12.47
N ARG A 91 -3.41 -1.67 11.60
CA ARG A 91 -2.82 -0.41 11.12
C ARG A 91 -1.53 -0.63 10.33
N PHE A 92 -1.50 -1.65 9.48
CA PHE A 92 -0.40 -1.94 8.57
C PHE A 92 -0.03 -0.74 7.69
N SER A 93 -1.02 -0.03 7.14
CA SER A 93 -0.81 1.19 6.36
C SER A 93 -0.14 2.28 7.20
N GLN A 94 -0.43 2.38 8.51
CA GLN A 94 0.26 3.31 9.40
C GLN A 94 1.75 2.96 9.55
N ALA A 95 2.09 1.67 9.62
CA ALA A 95 3.47 1.22 9.70
C ALA A 95 4.24 1.52 8.40
N ILE A 96 3.63 1.25 7.24
CA ILE A 96 4.18 1.62 5.93
C ILE A 96 4.43 3.13 5.87
N TYR A 97 3.42 3.94 6.20
CA TYR A 97 3.53 5.40 6.15
C TYR A 97 4.64 5.93 7.07
N LYS A 98 4.75 5.41 8.30
CA LYS A 98 5.82 5.77 9.23
C LYS A 98 7.20 5.45 8.66
N LYS A 99 7.35 4.28 8.04
CA LYS A 99 8.61 3.86 7.41
C LYS A 99 9.00 4.78 6.26
N ILE A 100 8.13 4.93 5.26
CA ILE A 100 8.42 5.76 4.08
C ILE A 100 8.67 7.23 4.45
N THR A 101 7.95 7.77 5.43
CA THR A 101 8.16 9.15 5.88
C THR A 101 9.43 9.31 6.70
N THR A 102 9.84 8.28 7.46
CA THR A 102 11.14 8.29 8.15
C THR A 102 12.28 8.29 7.14
N ASP A 103 12.19 7.47 6.10
CA ASP A 103 13.19 7.41 5.03
C ASP A 103 13.21 8.72 4.23
N ALA A 104 12.04 9.26 3.88
CA ALA A 104 11.92 10.54 3.20
C ALA A 104 12.52 11.70 4.01
N LYS A 105 12.35 11.72 5.35
CA LYS A 105 12.95 12.75 6.21
C LYS A 105 14.48 12.72 6.22
N GLN A 106 15.08 11.55 5.94
CA GLN A 106 16.54 11.43 5.80
C GLN A 106 17.01 12.00 4.46
N GLN A 107 16.15 12.01 3.43
CA GLN A 107 16.42 12.68 2.17
C GLN A 107 16.38 14.20 2.38
N ARG A 108 17.49 14.89 2.11
CA ARG A 108 17.56 16.34 2.27
C ARG A 108 16.85 17.02 1.10
N PHE A 109 15.64 17.54 1.33
CA PHE A 109 14.90 18.32 0.33
C PHE A 109 15.46 19.74 0.22
N GLN A 110 15.70 20.20 -1.01
CA GLN A 110 16.20 21.55 -1.27
C GLN A 110 15.18 22.60 -0.82
N GLY A 111 15.65 23.60 -0.06
CA GLY A 111 14.79 24.69 0.44
C GLY A 111 13.97 24.35 1.68
N PHE A 112 14.07 23.12 2.20
CA PHE A 112 13.40 22.70 3.44
C PHE A 112 14.42 22.40 4.53
N ARG A 113 13.98 22.52 5.79
CA ARG A 113 14.82 22.15 6.93
C ARG A 113 15.07 20.64 6.92
N PRO A 114 16.28 20.16 7.26
CA PRO A 114 16.54 18.74 7.43
C PRO A 114 15.50 18.08 8.34
N GLY A 115 15.01 16.90 7.95
CA GLY A 115 13.96 16.18 8.68
C GLY A 115 12.53 16.69 8.44
N THR A 116 12.32 17.63 7.52
CA THR A 116 10.99 18.14 7.14
C THR A 116 10.62 17.65 5.74
N ILE A 117 9.44 17.03 5.61
CA ILE A 117 8.88 16.65 4.32
C ILE A 117 8.11 17.85 3.74
N PRO A 118 8.31 18.22 2.47
CA PRO A 118 7.51 19.24 1.82
C PRO A 118 5.99 18.93 1.89
N PRO A 119 5.13 19.87 2.31
CA PRO A 119 3.70 19.61 2.52
C PRO A 119 2.95 19.09 1.29
N HIS A 120 3.37 19.49 0.09
CA HIS A 120 2.76 19.04 -1.16
C HIS A 120 3.06 17.57 -1.50
N LEU A 121 4.06 16.95 -0.87
CA LEU A 121 4.37 15.53 -1.03
C LEU A 121 3.63 14.62 -0.05
N GLU A 122 3.07 15.18 1.04
CA GLU A 122 2.35 14.37 2.02
C GLU A 122 1.17 13.58 1.42
N PRO A 123 0.31 14.16 0.57
CA PRO A 123 -0.77 13.40 -0.07
C PRO A 123 -0.23 12.25 -0.93
N THR A 124 0.90 12.46 -1.63
CA THR A 124 1.55 11.42 -2.45
C THR A 124 2.00 10.24 -1.60
N TYR A 125 2.63 10.48 -0.45
CA TYR A 125 3.02 9.40 0.46
C TYR A 125 1.82 8.66 1.04
N ARG A 126 0.71 9.36 1.32
CA ARG A 126 -0.53 8.72 1.78
C ARG A 126 -1.14 7.84 0.70
N ALA A 127 -1.26 8.34 -0.53
CA ALA A 127 -1.76 7.57 -1.66
C ALA A 127 -0.90 6.33 -1.94
N PHE A 128 0.43 6.49 -1.92
CA PHE A 128 1.35 5.37 -2.06
C PHE A 128 1.18 4.33 -0.95
N THR A 129 1.03 4.77 0.30
CA THR A 129 0.79 3.87 1.44
C THR A 129 -0.49 3.06 1.26
N MET A 130 -1.55 3.72 0.82
CA MET A 130 -2.84 3.08 0.58
C MET A 130 -2.75 2.03 -0.53
N ASP A 131 -2.04 2.35 -1.63
CA ASP A 131 -1.79 1.43 -2.74
C ASP A 131 -1.00 0.20 -2.31
N GLU A 132 0.12 0.40 -1.60
CA GLU A 132 0.94 -0.69 -1.11
C GLU A 132 0.16 -1.58 -0.13
N CYS A 133 -0.59 -0.98 0.80
CA CYS A 133 -1.45 -1.73 1.71
C CYS A 133 -2.47 -2.57 0.94
N ALA A 134 -3.19 -1.98 -0.02
CA ALA A 134 -4.20 -2.68 -0.80
C ALA A 134 -3.59 -3.85 -1.60
N ARG A 135 -2.44 -3.64 -2.25
CA ARG A 135 -1.75 -4.68 -3.03
C ARG A 135 -1.30 -5.84 -2.16
N GLU A 136 -0.69 -5.57 -1.00
CA GLU A 136 -0.28 -6.64 -0.07
C GLU A 136 -1.48 -7.44 0.43
N THR A 137 -2.58 -6.76 0.82
CA THR A 137 -3.80 -7.43 1.30
C THR A 137 -4.39 -8.35 0.22
N VAL A 138 -4.36 -7.93 -1.06
CA VAL A 138 -4.82 -8.79 -2.17
C VAL A 138 -3.92 -10.02 -2.34
N LEU A 139 -2.60 -9.84 -2.29
CA LEU A 139 -1.67 -10.97 -2.45
C LEU A 139 -1.82 -11.98 -1.31
N GLU A 140 -1.99 -11.49 -0.08
CA GLU A 140 -2.25 -12.33 1.09
C GLU A 140 -3.58 -13.07 0.94
N ALA A 141 -4.64 -12.38 0.49
CA ALA A 141 -5.94 -13.00 0.23
C ALA A 141 -5.86 -14.11 -0.83
N LEU A 142 -5.09 -13.94 -1.91
CA LEU A 142 -4.87 -14.99 -2.90
C LEU A 142 -4.15 -16.19 -2.29
N GLN A 143 -3.10 -15.94 -1.51
CA GLN A 143 -2.32 -17.00 -0.89
C GLN A 143 -3.16 -17.83 0.08
N GLN A 144 -4.01 -17.19 0.89
CA GLN A 144 -4.94 -17.88 1.80
C GLN A 144 -5.98 -18.73 1.06
N ASN A 145 -6.30 -18.37 -0.19
CA ASN A 145 -7.24 -19.10 -1.05
C ASN A 145 -6.57 -20.11 -2.00
N ASN A 146 -5.31 -20.48 -1.73
CA ASN A 146 -4.51 -21.40 -2.56
C ASN A 146 -4.38 -20.93 -4.02
N ILE A 147 -4.35 -19.62 -4.24
CA ILE A 147 -4.12 -19.01 -5.54
C ILE A 147 -2.70 -18.45 -5.52
N ARG A 148 -1.84 -18.96 -6.40
CA ARG A 148 -0.48 -18.45 -6.55
C ARG A 148 -0.50 -17.23 -7.48
N PRO A 149 -0.19 -16.02 -7.00
CA PRO A 149 -0.11 -14.84 -7.87
C PRO A 149 1.05 -14.96 -8.85
N PHE A 150 0.88 -14.39 -10.05
CA PHE A 150 1.97 -14.22 -10.99
C PHE A 150 2.85 -13.02 -10.60
N GLU A 151 4.12 -13.04 -11.01
CA GLU A 151 5.06 -11.95 -10.74
C GLU A 151 4.55 -10.60 -11.28
N SER A 152 3.89 -10.62 -12.44
CA SER A 152 3.33 -9.40 -13.04
C SER A 152 2.04 -8.92 -12.38
N SER A 153 1.41 -9.73 -11.53
CA SER A 153 0.13 -9.38 -10.89
C SER A 153 0.25 -8.13 -10.03
N ARG A 154 1.41 -7.87 -9.42
CA ARG A 154 1.62 -6.66 -8.62
C ARG A 154 1.53 -5.39 -9.47
N GLY A 155 2.05 -5.41 -10.70
CA GLY A 155 2.09 -4.23 -11.58
C GLY A 155 0.82 -4.03 -12.41
N GLU A 156 0.09 -5.12 -12.71
CA GLU A 156 -1.11 -5.08 -13.56
C GLU A 156 -2.42 -4.89 -12.78
N MET A 157 -2.40 -5.09 -11.46
CA MET A 157 -3.57 -4.93 -10.60
C MET A 157 -4.05 -3.48 -10.54
N ASN A 158 -5.34 -3.29 -10.75
CA ASN A 158 -6.03 -2.00 -10.62
C ASN A 158 -6.91 -2.03 -9.37
N ILE A 159 -6.83 -0.96 -8.56
CA ILE A 159 -7.64 -0.81 -7.34
C ILE A 159 -8.69 0.26 -7.57
N GLU A 160 -9.95 -0.12 -7.40
CA GLU A 160 -11.13 0.68 -7.68
C GLU A 160 -12.12 0.64 -6.50
N CYS A 161 -13.16 1.48 -6.57
CA CYS A 161 -14.31 1.47 -5.65
C CYS A 161 -13.90 1.52 -4.16
N ILE A 162 -13.09 2.51 -3.81
CA ILE A 162 -12.60 2.67 -2.44
C ILE A 162 -13.71 3.24 -1.57
N SER A 163 -13.99 2.60 -0.45
CA SER A 163 -14.89 3.13 0.57
C SER A 163 -14.20 3.19 1.92
N PHE A 164 -14.44 4.23 2.71
CA PHE A 164 -13.83 4.38 4.02
C PHE A 164 -14.77 5.13 4.97
N PRO A 165 -14.65 4.91 6.30
CA PRO A 165 -15.46 5.65 7.25
C PRO A 165 -15.12 7.14 7.17
N PRO A 166 -16.08 8.04 7.44
CA PRO A 166 -15.80 9.47 7.38
C PRO A 166 -14.71 9.85 8.39
N PRO A 167 -13.89 10.87 8.09
CA PRO A 167 -12.85 11.31 9.00
C PRO A 167 -13.48 11.73 10.33
N ALA A 168 -12.99 11.14 11.42
CA ALA A 168 -13.52 11.45 12.75
C ALA A 168 -13.54 12.97 12.97
N PRO A 169 -14.66 13.55 13.43
CA PRO A 169 -14.75 14.98 13.64
C PRO A 169 -13.62 15.40 14.57
N LYS A 170 -12.87 16.44 14.17
CA LYS A 170 -11.79 16.99 15.00
C LYS A 170 -12.39 17.33 16.36
N ARG A 171 -12.13 16.50 17.38
CA ARG A 171 -12.48 16.82 18.77
C ARG A 171 -11.85 18.16 19.07
N SER A 172 -12.70 19.19 19.12
CA SER A 172 -12.27 20.54 19.45
C SER A 172 -11.59 20.43 20.81
N LYS A 173 -10.37 20.98 20.90
CA LYS A 173 -9.54 20.91 22.09
C LYS A 173 -10.29 21.67 23.18
N LYS A 174 -11.11 20.98 23.97
CA LYS A 174 -11.89 21.55 25.08
C LYS A 174 -10.88 22.21 26.02
N SER A 175 -10.80 23.54 25.94
CA SER A 175 -9.92 24.34 26.76
C SER A 175 -10.20 23.98 28.21
N LYS A 176 -9.15 23.59 28.95
CA LYS A 176 -9.20 23.15 30.34
C LYS A 176 -9.66 24.31 31.23
N LYS A 177 -10.97 24.54 31.34
CA LYS A 177 -11.58 25.40 32.36
C LYS A 177 -12.01 24.53 33.54
N LYS A 178 -11.65 25.01 34.72
CA LYS A 178 -11.60 24.35 36.02
C LYS A 178 -12.97 23.78 36.47
N ALA A 179 -12.89 22.69 37.24
CA ALA A 179 -13.95 21.81 37.73
C ALA A 179 -15.25 22.46 38.24
N SER A 180 -16.38 21.86 37.89
CA SER A 180 -17.36 21.38 38.86
C SER A 180 -18.23 20.28 38.24
N THR A 181 -18.51 19.30 39.09
CA THR A 181 -19.29 18.08 38.96
C THR A 181 -20.70 18.35 38.43
N ASP A 182 -21.16 17.63 37.40
CA ASP A 182 -22.27 16.69 37.55
C ASP A 182 -22.41 15.79 36.32
N ALA A 183 -22.88 14.58 36.56
CA ALA A 183 -23.01 13.49 35.61
C ALA A 183 -24.16 13.73 34.64
N GLN A 184 -23.88 13.68 33.33
CA GLN A 184 -24.88 13.30 32.35
C GLN A 184 -24.17 12.55 31.22
N ALA A 185 -24.39 11.23 31.22
CA ALA A 185 -24.04 10.36 30.12
C ALA A 185 -24.92 10.76 28.94
N ASP A 186 -24.37 11.53 28.01
CA ASP A 186 -24.88 11.61 26.66
C ASP A 186 -24.56 10.26 26.00
N GLU A 187 -25.58 9.45 25.83
CA GLU A 187 -25.63 8.46 24.75
C GLU A 187 -25.41 9.23 23.44
N GLU A 188 -24.15 9.27 22.99
CA GLU A 188 -23.81 9.64 21.62
C GLU A 188 -24.51 8.61 20.73
N GLU A 189 -25.68 9.01 20.23
CA GLU A 189 -26.39 8.38 19.13
C GLU A 189 -25.36 8.18 18.01
N GLU A 190 -24.85 6.95 17.92
CA GLU A 190 -23.86 6.51 16.96
C GLU A 190 -24.58 6.46 15.61
N VAL A 191 -24.82 7.64 15.02
CA VAL A 191 -25.36 7.79 13.67
C VAL A 191 -24.37 7.08 12.78
N ALA A 192 -24.73 5.85 12.36
CA ALA A 192 -23.91 4.97 11.54
C ALA A 192 -23.32 5.79 10.40
N ALA A 193 -22.05 6.14 10.56
CA ALA A 193 -21.46 7.21 9.78
C ALA A 193 -21.37 6.72 8.33
N GLU A 194 -22.06 7.42 7.42
CA GLU A 194 -22.20 6.99 6.03
C GLU A 194 -20.81 6.81 5.40
N TRP A 195 -20.52 5.58 4.97
CA TRP A 195 -19.23 5.25 4.35
C TRP A 195 -19.07 6.03 3.05
N LEU A 196 -17.92 6.70 2.90
CA LEU A 196 -17.63 7.52 1.73
C LEU A 196 -17.01 6.67 0.64
N THR A 197 -17.73 6.46 -0.47
CA THR A 197 -17.22 5.74 -1.64
C THR A 197 -16.64 6.70 -2.67
N LYS A 198 -15.44 6.39 -3.17
CA LYS A 198 -14.66 7.14 -4.16
C LYS A 198 -14.16 6.21 -5.27
N LYS A 199 -13.90 6.78 -6.45
CA LYS A 199 -13.50 5.99 -7.62
C LYS A 199 -12.00 5.69 -7.63
N SER A 200 -11.19 6.58 -7.05
CA SER A 200 -9.73 6.48 -7.06
C SER A 200 -9.11 6.74 -5.68
N MET A 201 -7.89 6.23 -5.48
CA MET A 201 -7.12 6.45 -4.24
C MET A 201 -6.83 7.92 -4.01
N LYS A 202 -6.58 8.67 -5.07
CA LYS A 202 -6.35 10.11 -4.98
C LYS A 202 -7.59 10.82 -4.43
N GLU A 203 -8.77 10.51 -4.94
CA GLU A 203 -10.03 11.06 -4.43
C GLU A 203 -10.29 10.67 -2.97
N ALA A 204 -9.92 9.46 -2.56
CA ALA A 204 -10.05 9.02 -1.17
C ALA A 204 -9.14 9.79 -0.22
N VAL A 205 -7.87 9.99 -0.61
CA VAL A 205 -6.90 10.79 0.15
C VAL A 205 -7.32 12.26 0.23
N ASP A 206 -7.79 12.83 -0.88
CA ASP A 206 -8.30 14.21 -0.94
C ASP A 206 -9.58 14.37 -0.09
N ALA A 207 -10.40 13.32 -0.01
CA ALA A 207 -11.59 13.27 0.85
C ALA A 207 -11.27 12.99 2.33
N GLY A 208 -9.99 12.87 2.70
CA GLY A 208 -9.53 12.91 4.08
C GLY A 208 -9.10 11.58 4.68
N TRP A 209 -9.04 10.50 3.89
CA TRP A 209 -8.49 9.21 4.36
C TRP A 209 -7.07 9.38 4.94
N GLN A 210 -6.79 8.68 6.05
CA GLN A 210 -5.50 8.71 6.72
C GLN A 210 -4.89 7.30 6.87
N PRO A 211 -3.56 7.16 6.81
CA PRO A 211 -2.90 5.90 7.16
C PRO A 211 -3.25 5.43 8.59
N GLY A 212 -3.62 4.15 8.71
CA GLY A 212 -4.15 3.51 9.90
C GLY A 212 -5.67 3.51 9.98
N GLN A 213 -6.35 3.99 8.95
CA GLN A 213 -7.80 3.97 8.81
C GLN A 213 -8.24 2.85 7.84
N SER A 214 -9.18 2.04 8.29
CA SER A 214 -9.88 1.02 7.51
C SER A 214 -10.45 1.56 6.19
N PHE A 215 -10.39 0.78 5.12
CA PHE A 215 -10.97 1.12 3.82
C PHE A 215 -11.28 -0.13 2.99
N SER A 216 -12.47 -0.24 2.41
CA SER A 216 -12.83 -1.33 1.50
C SER A 216 -12.46 -0.96 0.08
N PHE A 217 -12.16 -1.94 -0.77
CA PHE A 217 -11.85 -1.72 -2.18
C PHE A 217 -12.10 -2.96 -3.03
N VAL A 218 -12.14 -2.76 -4.35
CA VAL A 218 -12.21 -3.82 -5.35
C VAL A 218 -10.93 -3.80 -6.17
N ALA A 219 -10.24 -4.94 -6.24
CA ALA A 219 -9.07 -5.14 -7.08
C ALA A 219 -9.45 -5.96 -8.32
N THR A 220 -9.07 -5.45 -9.49
CA THR A 220 -9.27 -6.09 -10.81
C THR A 220 -7.92 -6.29 -11.50
N GLY A 221 -7.89 -7.11 -12.56
CA GLY A 221 -6.64 -7.43 -13.26
C GLY A 221 -5.68 -8.30 -12.44
N VAL A 222 -6.17 -8.96 -11.40
CA VAL A 222 -5.35 -9.78 -10.50
C VAL A 222 -5.09 -11.13 -11.16
N LYS A 223 -3.83 -11.42 -11.51
CA LYS A 223 -3.48 -12.66 -12.22
C LYS A 223 -2.89 -13.69 -11.28
N GLY A 224 -3.46 -14.90 -11.28
CA GLY A 224 -2.97 -16.00 -10.47
C GLY A 224 -3.47 -17.37 -10.94
N GLN A 225 -2.74 -18.40 -10.53
CA GLN A 225 -3.06 -19.79 -10.81
C GLN A 225 -3.61 -20.46 -9.54
N LYS A 226 -4.82 -21.01 -9.63
CA LYS A 226 -5.39 -21.83 -8.56
C LYS A 226 -4.62 -23.15 -8.46
N LEU A 227 -4.04 -23.42 -7.30
CA LEU A 227 -3.37 -24.67 -7.01
C LEU A 227 -4.41 -25.73 -6.63
N LYS A 228 -4.16 -26.98 -7.02
CA LYS A 228 -4.92 -28.12 -6.46
C LYS A 228 -4.37 -28.42 -5.07
N ASP A 229 -5.19 -28.96 -4.18
CA ASP A 229 -4.83 -29.17 -2.77
C ASP A 229 -3.56 -30.01 -2.57
N GLN A 230 -3.22 -30.90 -3.52
CA GLN A 230 -1.98 -31.69 -3.50
C GLN A 230 -0.73 -30.87 -3.86
N ASP A 231 -0.86 -29.83 -4.68
CA ASP A 231 0.25 -28.99 -5.14
C ASP A 231 0.55 -27.85 -4.17
N ALA A 232 -0.44 -27.45 -3.35
CA ALA A 232 -0.30 -26.37 -2.36
C ALA A 232 0.78 -26.67 -1.31
N ALA A 233 0.90 -27.93 -0.88
CA ALA A 233 1.93 -28.35 0.10
C ALA A 233 3.37 -28.31 -0.46
N THR A 234 3.52 -28.31 -1.78
CA THR A 234 4.83 -28.31 -2.46
C THR A 234 5.21 -26.90 -2.95
N ALA A 235 4.26 -25.97 -2.98
CA ALA A 235 4.49 -24.61 -3.43
C ALA A 235 5.28 -23.82 -2.37
N MET A 236 6.54 -23.50 -2.69
CA MET A 236 7.34 -22.61 -1.84
C MET A 236 6.79 -21.18 -1.88
N PRO A 237 6.80 -20.45 -0.75
CA PRO A 237 6.41 -19.05 -0.72
C PRO A 237 7.34 -18.21 -1.60
N LEU A 238 6.78 -17.17 -2.22
CA LEU A 238 7.54 -16.20 -3.02
C LEU A 238 8.67 -15.61 -2.16
N GLY A 239 9.93 -15.82 -2.57
CA GLY A 239 11.11 -15.30 -1.88
C GLY A 239 11.94 -16.32 -1.08
N ALA A 240 11.53 -17.60 -0.97
CA ALA A 240 12.29 -18.62 -0.23
C ALA A 240 13.65 -19.02 -0.86
N ASN A 241 13.95 -18.55 -2.08
CA ASN A 241 15.17 -18.89 -2.83
C ASN A 241 16.18 -17.72 -2.94
N TYR A 242 16.15 -16.75 -2.04
CA TYR A 242 17.13 -15.67 -1.99
C TYR A 242 18.06 -15.74 -0.78
#